data_AF-Q2PFX2-F1
#
_entry.id   AF-Q2PFX2-F1
#
_cell.length_a   1.000
_cell.length_b   1.000
_cell.length_c   1.000
_cell.angle_alpha   90.00
_cell.angle_beta   90.00
_cell.angle_gamma   90.00
#
_symmetry.space_group_name_H-M   'P 1'
#
loop_
_entity.id
_entity.type
_entity.pdbx_description
1 polymer ?
#
loop_
_entity_poly.entity_id
_entity_poly.type
_entity_poly.pdbx_seq_one_letter_code
_entity_poly.pdbx_strand_id
1 'polypeptide(L)'
;MVFDGEPEHTNVCFWYIPQSLRGVPDSPQRREKLHKVAPKIKALMMESGTTMVGYQPQGDKANFFRMVISNPAATQSDIDFLIEEIERLGQDL
;
A
#
# COMPACT_ATOMS: atom_id res chain seq x y z
N MET A 1 -5.06 5.78 13.33
CA MET A 1 -4.59 4.75 12.38
C MET A 1 -3.55 3.95 13.09
N VAL A 2 -3.73 2.63 13.12
CA VAL A 2 -2.88 1.73 13.89
C VAL A 2 -1.86 1.13 12.92
N PHE A 3 -0.57 1.40 13.18
CA PHE A 3 0.55 0.80 12.45
C PHE A 3 1.30 -0.24 13.31
N ASP A 4 1.20 -0.10 14.63
CA ASP A 4 1.88 -0.94 15.63
C ASP A 4 0.86 -1.75 16.47
N GLY A 5 -0.27 -2.13 15.87
CA GLY A 5 -1.37 -2.84 16.54
C GLY A 5 -2.45 -3.30 15.55
N GLU A 6 -3.47 -3.99 16.06
CA GLU A 6 -4.51 -4.60 15.24
C GLU A 6 -5.55 -3.57 14.75
N PRO A 7 -6.01 -3.66 13.49
CA PRO A 7 -7.12 -2.86 13.00
C PRO A 7 -8.42 -3.07 13.81
N GLU A 8 -8.97 -1.98 14.36
CA GLU A 8 -10.24 -2.00 15.10
C GLU A 8 -11.49 -1.84 14.20
N HIS A 9 -11.26 -1.63 12.89
CA HIS A 9 -12.29 -1.53 11.86
C HIS A 9 -11.79 -2.21 10.59
N THR A 10 -12.56 -2.17 9.51
CA THR A 10 -12.19 -2.70 8.18
C THR A 10 -11.06 -1.92 7.48
N ASN A 11 -10.38 -1.02 8.19
CA ASN A 11 -9.33 -0.16 7.67
C ASN A 11 -7.97 -0.79 7.93
N VAL A 12 -7.30 -1.29 6.89
CA VAL A 12 -5.95 -1.86 6.99
C VAL A 12 -4.94 -0.87 6.40
N CYS A 13 -3.99 -0.42 7.21
CA CYS A 13 -2.97 0.55 6.82
C CYS A 13 -1.62 -0.14 6.67
N PHE A 14 -0.99 -0.07 5.50
CA PHE A 14 0.29 -0.76 5.25
C PHE A 14 1.13 -0.07 4.17
N TRP A 15 2.43 -0.33 4.19
CA TRP A 15 3.33 0.00 3.09
C TRP A 15 3.64 -1.25 2.27
N TYR A 16 3.68 -1.11 0.95
CA TYR A 16 4.42 -2.04 0.12
C TYR A 16 5.90 -1.64 0.12
N ILE A 17 6.79 -2.58 0.45
CA ILE A 17 8.23 -2.34 0.46
C ILE A 17 8.85 -3.01 -0.78
N PRO A 18 9.29 -2.22 -1.79
CA PRO A 18 9.94 -2.78 -2.98
C PRO A 18 11.29 -3.42 -2.61
N GLN A 19 11.76 -4.35 -3.44
CA GLN A 19 12.99 -5.11 -3.18
C GLN A 19 14.19 -4.20 -2.90
N SER A 20 14.27 -3.05 -3.57
CA SER A 20 15.32 -2.04 -3.41
C SER A 20 15.37 -1.38 -2.02
N LEU A 21 14.30 -1.46 -1.22
CA LEU A 21 14.18 -0.88 0.11
C LEU A 21 14.06 -1.93 1.23
N ARG A 22 13.97 -3.23 0.90
CA ARG A 22 13.93 -4.32 1.88
C ARG A 22 15.29 -4.45 2.58
N GLY A 23 15.30 -4.58 3.90
CA GLY A 23 16.53 -4.68 4.70
C GLY A 23 17.29 -3.36 4.89
N VAL A 24 16.89 -2.27 4.24
CA VAL A 24 17.46 -0.95 4.46
C VAL A 24 16.92 -0.39 5.79
N PRO A 25 17.78 0.03 6.75
CA PRO A 25 17.33 0.63 8.00
C PRO A 25 16.48 1.90 7.78
N ASP A 26 15.61 2.22 8.75
CA ASP A 26 14.85 3.46 8.67
C ASP A 26 15.75 4.69 8.67
N SER A 27 15.50 5.60 7.73
CA SER A 27 16.27 6.83 7.54
C SER A 27 15.41 7.85 6.78
N PRO A 28 15.68 9.16 6.90
CA PRO A 28 14.99 10.18 6.12
C PRO A 28 15.01 9.90 4.62
N GLN A 29 16.14 9.44 4.09
CA GLN A 29 16.32 9.09 2.67
C GLN A 29 15.47 7.87 2.29
N ARG A 30 15.40 6.85 3.15
CA ARG A 30 14.51 5.70 2.93
C ARG A 30 13.04 6.13 2.95
N ARG A 31 12.63 6.97 3.89
CA ARG A 31 11.26 7.49 3.97
C ARG A 31 10.89 8.32 2.75
N GLU A 32 11.80 9.13 2.21
CA GLU A 32 11.55 9.89 0.99
C GLU A 32 11.38 8.99 -0.23
N LYS A 33 12.20 7.94 -0.36
CA LYS A 33 12.03 6.93 -1.42
C LYS A 33 10.71 6.17 -1.26
N LEU A 34 10.40 5.72 -0.04
CA LEU A 34 9.16 5.01 0.28
C LEU A 34 7.91 5.86 0.01
N HIS A 35 7.98 7.18 0.28
CA HIS A 35 6.89 8.12 0.02
C HIS A 35 6.48 8.16 -1.46
N LYS A 36 7.39 7.83 -2.38
CA LYS A 36 7.15 7.80 -3.83
C LYS A 36 6.57 6.46 -4.31
N VAL A 37 6.57 5.42 -3.48
CA VAL A 37 6.13 4.06 -3.87
C VAL A 37 4.62 3.99 -4.08
N ALA A 38 3.82 4.35 -3.07
CA ALA A 38 2.36 4.25 -3.16
C ALA A 38 1.74 5.08 -4.30
N PRO A 39 2.17 6.34 -4.57
CA PRO A 39 1.71 7.10 -5.74
C PRO A 39 2.00 6.41 -7.08
N LYS A 40 3.18 5.80 -7.24
CA LYS A 40 3.56 5.10 -8.48
C LYS A 40 2.70 3.87 -8.72
N ILE A 41 2.55 3.01 -7.69
CA ILE A 41 1.68 1.83 -7.77
C ILE A 41 0.24 2.25 -8.08
N LYS A 42 -0.26 3.31 -7.43
CA LYS A 42 -1.62 3.82 -7.70
C LYS A 42 -1.78 4.31 -9.14
N ALA A 43 -0.78 4.98 -9.73
CA ALA A 43 -0.84 5.39 -11.12
C ALA A 43 -0.97 4.19 -12.07
N LEU A 44 -0.12 3.16 -11.89
CA LEU A 44 -0.18 1.93 -12.70
C LEU A 44 -1.48 1.15 -12.50
N MET A 45 -2.00 1.14 -11.27
CA MET A 45 -3.29 0.55 -10.93
C MET A 45 -4.46 1.27 -11.63
N MET A 46 -4.39 2.60 -11.74
CA MET A 46 -5.38 3.38 -12.49
C MET A 46 -5.29 3.16 -14.00
N GLU A 47 -4.07 3.02 -14.54
CA GLU A 47 -3.84 2.76 -15.97
C GLU A 47 -4.33 1.36 -16.38
N SER A 48 -4.10 0.35 -15.54
CA SER A 48 -4.55 -1.02 -15.78
C SER A 48 -6.05 -1.23 -15.54
N GLY A 49 -6.67 -0.43 -14.67
CA GLY A 49 -8.11 -0.49 -14.41
C GLY A 49 -8.57 -1.76 -13.68
N THR A 50 -7.66 -2.51 -13.05
CA THR A 50 -7.94 -3.80 -12.42
C THR A 50 -8.54 -3.66 -11.02
N THR A 51 -8.06 -2.71 -10.22
CA THR A 51 -8.53 -2.43 -8.85
C THR A 51 -8.25 -0.99 -8.46
N MET A 52 -8.69 -0.56 -7.27
CA MET A 52 -8.35 0.75 -6.71
C MET A 52 -8.26 0.71 -5.19
N VAL A 53 -7.12 1.18 -4.65
CA VAL A 53 -6.95 1.45 -3.21
C VAL A 53 -6.47 2.89 -2.97
N GLY A 54 -6.86 3.47 -1.84
CA GLY A 54 -6.43 4.80 -1.42
C GLY A 54 -5.02 4.78 -0.81
N TYR A 55 -4.30 5.89 -0.92
CA TYR A 55 -3.07 6.13 -0.17
C TYR A 55 -3.07 7.55 0.39
N GLN A 56 -2.36 7.75 1.50
CA GLN A 56 -2.15 9.08 2.07
C GLN A 56 -0.90 9.09 2.98
N PRO A 57 -0.32 10.27 3.26
CA PRO A 57 0.62 10.44 4.36
C PRO A 57 -0.13 10.70 5.68
N GLN A 58 0.55 10.55 6.81
CA GLN A 58 0.01 10.97 8.11
C GLN A 58 1.13 11.35 9.08
N GLY A 59 1.18 12.61 9.50
CA GLY A 59 2.25 13.09 10.38
C GLY A 59 3.62 12.96 9.70
N ASP A 60 4.54 12.28 10.37
CA ASP A 60 5.89 11.96 9.87
C ASP A 60 5.95 10.71 8.96
N LYS A 61 4.82 10.04 8.77
CA LYS A 61 4.72 8.80 8.01
C LYS A 61 4.63 9.06 6.51
N ALA A 62 5.50 8.38 5.76
CA ALA A 62 5.48 8.36 4.30
C ALA A 62 4.15 7.81 3.75
N ASN A 63 3.82 8.07 2.48
CA ASN A 63 2.59 7.56 1.87
C ASN A 63 2.44 6.04 2.08
N PHE A 64 1.32 5.64 2.66
CA PHE A 64 0.93 4.25 2.88
C PHE A 64 -0.44 4.00 2.23
N PHE A 65 -0.74 2.73 1.94
CA PHE A 65 -2.06 2.32 1.48
C PHE A 65 -3.01 2.23 2.67
N ARG A 66 -4.24 2.72 2.47
CA ARG A 66 -5.37 2.50 3.39
C ARG A 66 -6.45 1.72 2.67
N MET A 67 -6.40 0.40 2.84
CA MET A 67 -7.44 -0.49 2.38
C MET A 67 -8.67 -0.34 3.28
N VAL A 68 -9.86 -0.31 2.66
CA VAL A 68 -11.14 -0.25 3.37
C VAL A 68 -12.06 -1.28 2.74
N ILE A 69 -12.62 -2.16 3.57
CA ILE A 69 -13.56 -3.18 3.12
C ILE A 69 -14.96 -2.78 3.64
N SER A 70 -15.84 -2.40 2.72
CA SER A 70 -17.23 -2.07 3.03
C SER A 70 -18.22 -2.65 2.02
N ASN A 71 -17.72 -3.16 0.91
CA ASN A 71 -18.52 -3.76 -0.14
C ASN A 71 -18.85 -5.22 0.24
N PRO A 72 -20.13 -5.60 0.42
CA PRO A 72 -20.50 -6.97 0.74
C PRO A 72 -20.23 -7.96 -0.41
N ALA A 73 -20.01 -7.47 -1.63
CA ALA A 73 -19.61 -8.30 -2.75
C ALA A 73 -18.11 -8.68 -2.74
N ALA A 74 -17.30 -8.05 -1.87
CA ALA A 74 -15.89 -8.38 -1.75
C ALA A 74 -15.72 -9.76 -1.09
N THR A 75 -15.00 -10.63 -1.78
CA THR A 75 -14.67 -11.99 -1.37
C THR A 75 -13.22 -12.07 -0.91
N GLN A 76 -12.82 -13.19 -0.32
CA GLN A 76 -11.43 -13.44 0.03
C GLN A 76 -10.50 -13.32 -1.18
N SER A 77 -10.89 -13.87 -2.34
CA SER A 77 -10.09 -13.79 -3.57
C SER A 77 -9.87 -12.37 -4.08
N ASP A 78 -10.78 -11.42 -3.78
CA ASP A 78 -10.57 -10.01 -4.13
C ASP A 78 -9.48 -9.37 -3.26
N ILE A 79 -9.36 -9.82 -2.01
CA ILE A 79 -8.28 -9.40 -1.09
C ILE A 79 -6.95 -9.99 -1.55
N ASP A 80 -6.94 -11.29 -1.87
CA ASP A 80 -5.75 -11.97 -2.39
C ASP A 80 -5.26 -11.28 -3.67
N PHE A 81 -6.17 -11.02 -4.63
CA PHE A 81 -5.88 -10.29 -5.86
C PHE A 81 -5.31 -8.89 -5.60
N LEU A 82 -5.84 -8.15 -4.64
CA LEU A 82 -5.34 -6.80 -4.32
C LEU A 82 -3.89 -6.84 -3.85
N ILE A 83 -3.51 -7.83 -3.03
CA ILE A 83 -2.13 -7.98 -2.57
C ILE A 83 -1.21 -8.39 -3.72
N GLU A 84 -1.62 -9.38 -4.51
CA GLU A 84 -0.88 -9.83 -5.70
C GLU A 84 -0.67 -8.70 -6.72
N GLU A 85 -1.69 -7.88 -6.95
CA GLU A 85 -1.65 -6.78 -7.90
C GLU A 85 -0.72 -5.65 -7.41
N ILE A 86 -0.74 -5.33 -6.11
CA ILE A 86 0.21 -4.36 -5.52
C ILE A 86 1.64 -4.89 -5.65
N GLU A 87 1.88 -6.17 -5.41
CA GLU A 87 3.21 -6.77 -5.57
C GLU A 87 3.66 -6.73 -7.02
N ARG A 88 2.83 -7.19 -7.96
CA ARG A 88 3.12 -7.17 -9.41
C ARG A 88 3.45 -5.77 -9.91
N LEU A 89 2.66 -4.76 -9.54
CA LEU A 89 2.87 -3.37 -9.93
C LEU A 89 4.08 -2.73 -9.22
N GLY A 90 4.51 -3.29 -8.09
CA GLY A 90 5.61 -2.80 -7.29
C GLY A 90 6.94 -3.53 -7.49
N GLN A 91 7.00 -4.58 -8.32
CA GLN A 91 8.21 -5.39 -8.52
C GLN A 91 9.37 -4.59 -9.13
N ASP A 92 9.06 -3.67 -10.04
CA ASP A 92 10.06 -2.88 -10.77
C ASP A 92 10.35 -1.50 -10.14
N LEU A 93 10.03 -1.31 -8.85
CA LEU A 93 10.13 -0.02 -8.13
C LEU A 93 11.35 0.16 -7.20
#